data_AF-A0A954L1I7-F1
#
_entry.id   AF-A0A954L1I7-F1
#
_cell.length_a   1.000
_cell.length_b   1.000
_cell.length_c   1.000
_cell.angle_alpha   90.00
_cell.angle_beta   90.00
_cell.angle_gamma   90.00
#
_symmetry.space_group_name_H-M   'P 1'
#
loop_
_entity.id
_entity.type
_entity.pdbx_description
1 polymer ?
#
loop_
_entity_poly.entity_id
_entity_poly.type
_entity_poly.pdbx_seq_one_letter_code
_entity_poly.pdbx_strand_id
1 'polypeptide(L)'
;HPKLIVTDSAKSAFELLLKNEFLNNGEADLSLSAMKKHLSQHDSNSDEQDSPWTKSRLGRLLCNGSKLSRYRNGIVWVTPLHPELAIQGSIPPLPLDSFGDDSSLNETGRLSLAQHLADVADEVTRLTTNLRVSETLKETLETAARCHDLGKADPRFQAMLLNKPLNIAFMQSKLWAKSGVPGFNAANTLPANFRHEMLSLNLLDRIDIGKTDEDVLRHIVAAHHGYGRPFAPVCVDEAPEGFCLDEFELGAVTEDDRSSWLPAHRLNSKIADRFWKLNRRFGWWGLAQLETILRLADWTASAAPGSGDVKSLKFRPAKHEAKSAKTSQPLILGGIDGSSPLGFLAALGVFRTLSRSDVGEMWSFGWQQHAGAWRPALFNDSESATTENELVGMLMELLTVEADSHPALADPAPTVDRRTAFDNVANAATPQDRDAADWLSCNGSDMTGPEVISQLQTTRRDYHSINIRGLVEGTQASHVHRTLFQPWDYADPIAGVSLHLEPREDRRHAYQWHTPSGDPTRQLFGGMMGANRLALEAWPFFQSLPYLDKLATVGFQGTRVSNTRFNWPIWESPISIAVVSSLLSLAELQTDKLSIDSLSGMGIVRVYQSRKILVGKTPNLTTASPVMA
;
A
#
# COMPACT_ATOMS: atom_id res chain seq x y z
N HIS A 1 -10.63 -6.30 -20.69
CA HIS A 1 -9.16 -6.15 -20.68
C HIS A 1 -8.56 -7.24 -21.55
N PRO A 2 -7.71 -6.94 -22.54
CA PRO A 2 -7.17 -7.94 -23.50
C PRO A 2 -6.28 -9.04 -22.88
N LYS A 3 -6.13 -9.07 -21.56
CA LYS A 3 -5.38 -10.09 -20.80
C LYS A 3 -6.28 -11.19 -20.19
N LEU A 4 -7.60 -11.17 -20.42
CA LEU A 4 -8.55 -12.17 -19.88
C LEU A 4 -8.87 -13.33 -20.83
N ILE A 5 -8.21 -13.41 -21.98
CA ILE A 5 -8.40 -14.49 -22.96
C ILE A 5 -7.05 -15.17 -23.14
N VAL A 6 -6.77 -16.14 -22.26
CA VAL A 6 -5.53 -16.93 -22.27
C VAL A 6 -5.81 -18.26 -22.97
N THR A 7 -6.05 -18.20 -24.28
CA THR A 7 -5.69 -19.26 -25.25
C THR A 7 -5.34 -18.55 -26.57
N ASP A 8 -4.23 -18.93 -27.20
CA ASP A 8 -3.73 -18.29 -28.44
C ASP A 8 -4.76 -18.26 -29.58
N SER A 9 -5.65 -19.25 -29.61
CA SER A 9 -6.74 -19.37 -30.58
C SER A 9 -7.83 -18.29 -30.45
N ALA A 10 -8.11 -17.83 -29.23
CA ALA A 10 -9.14 -16.82 -29.00
C ALA A 10 -8.61 -15.39 -29.12
N LYS A 11 -7.31 -15.17 -28.88
CA LYS A 11 -6.65 -13.87 -29.13
C LYS A 11 -6.63 -13.51 -30.62
N SER A 12 -6.26 -14.49 -31.46
CA SER A 12 -6.22 -14.31 -32.92
C SER A 12 -7.60 -14.01 -33.52
N ALA A 13 -8.64 -14.71 -33.06
CA ALA A 13 -10.02 -14.45 -33.47
C ALA A 13 -10.52 -13.07 -33.04
N PHE A 14 -10.16 -12.61 -31.83
CA PHE A 14 -10.58 -11.31 -31.30
C PHE A 14 -9.85 -10.15 -31.99
N GLU A 15 -8.56 -10.30 -32.30
CA GLU A 15 -7.76 -9.33 -33.06
C GLU A 15 -8.24 -9.20 -34.52
N LEU A 16 -8.67 -10.29 -35.15
CA LEU A 16 -9.25 -10.27 -36.50
C LEU A 16 -10.61 -9.57 -36.54
N LEU A 17 -11.46 -9.80 -35.52
CA LEU A 17 -12.77 -9.17 -35.38
C LEU A 17 -12.65 -7.65 -35.20
N LEU A 18 -11.63 -7.21 -34.46
CA LEU A 18 -11.27 -5.80 -34.32
C LEU A 18 -10.70 -5.19 -35.61
N LYS A 19 -9.89 -5.94 -36.37
CA LYS A 19 -9.24 -5.46 -37.61
C LYS A 19 -10.18 -5.36 -38.81
N ASN A 20 -11.08 -6.33 -39.01
CA ASN A 20 -11.86 -6.44 -40.24
C ASN A 20 -13.20 -5.69 -40.22
N GLU A 21 -13.88 -5.58 -39.08
CA GLU A 21 -15.22 -4.93 -39.02
C GLU A 21 -15.24 -3.59 -38.27
N PHE A 22 -14.34 -3.38 -37.30
CA PHE A 22 -14.39 -2.20 -36.41
C PHE A 22 -13.58 -0.99 -36.88
N LEU A 23 -12.50 -1.19 -37.64
CA LEU A 23 -11.66 -0.08 -38.11
C LEU A 23 -12.28 0.72 -39.26
N ASN A 24 -13.21 0.13 -40.02
CA ASN A 24 -13.72 0.72 -41.26
C ASN A 24 -15.19 1.20 -41.21
N ASN A 25 -15.94 0.96 -40.12
CA ASN A 25 -17.32 1.44 -39.98
C ASN A 25 -17.55 2.11 -38.62
N GLY A 26 -17.70 3.43 -38.64
CA GLY A 26 -17.71 4.28 -37.45
C GLY A 26 -18.91 4.17 -36.51
N GLU A 27 -20.02 3.54 -36.92
CA GLU A 27 -21.29 3.55 -36.15
C GLU A 27 -22.14 2.27 -36.31
N ALA A 28 -21.53 1.07 -36.37
CA ALA A 28 -22.31 -0.17 -36.42
C ALA A 28 -22.36 -0.88 -35.06
N ASP A 29 -23.57 -1.05 -34.50
CA ASP A 29 -23.83 -2.03 -33.45
C ASP A 29 -23.67 -3.43 -34.03
N LEU A 30 -22.67 -4.16 -33.54
CA LEU A 30 -22.43 -5.55 -33.94
C LEU A 30 -23.53 -6.42 -33.33
N SER A 31 -24.55 -6.75 -34.14
CA SER A 31 -25.63 -7.64 -33.69
C SER A 31 -25.07 -9.03 -33.34
N LEU A 32 -25.61 -9.62 -32.27
CA LEU A 32 -25.18 -10.92 -31.74
C LEU A 32 -25.19 -12.05 -32.80
N SER A 33 -26.02 -11.91 -33.83
CA SER A 33 -26.11 -12.80 -34.99
C SER A 33 -24.92 -12.71 -35.95
N ALA A 34 -24.37 -11.51 -36.17
CA ALA A 34 -23.21 -11.31 -37.04
C ALA A 34 -21.93 -11.93 -36.43
N MET A 35 -21.75 -11.73 -35.12
CA MET A 35 -20.60 -12.29 -34.40
C MET A 35 -20.64 -13.82 -34.30
N LYS A 36 -21.84 -14.42 -34.12
CA LYS A 36 -22.03 -15.88 -34.18
C LYS A 36 -21.69 -16.46 -35.56
N LYS A 37 -22.07 -15.76 -36.64
CA LYS A 37 -21.76 -16.18 -38.02
C LYS A 37 -20.25 -16.17 -38.29
N HIS A 38 -19.55 -15.13 -37.84
CA HIS A 38 -18.10 -15.00 -38.05
C HIS A 38 -17.30 -16.08 -37.29
N LEU A 39 -17.66 -16.34 -36.03
CA LEU A 39 -17.03 -17.39 -35.22
C LEU A 39 -17.30 -18.81 -35.75
N SER A 40 -18.44 -19.03 -36.42
CA SER A 40 -18.75 -20.31 -37.05
C SER A 40 -18.01 -20.57 -38.37
N GLN A 41 -17.52 -19.52 -39.04
CA GLN A 41 -16.85 -19.61 -40.35
C GLN A 41 -15.33 -19.84 -40.25
N HIS A 42 -14.72 -19.53 -39.09
CA HIS A 42 -13.27 -19.71 -38.88
C HIS A 42 -12.87 -21.09 -38.34
N ASP A 43 -13.85 -21.95 -38.07
CA ASP A 43 -13.65 -23.27 -37.46
C ASP A 43 -13.39 -24.38 -38.51
N SER A 44 -13.44 -24.05 -39.80
CA SER A 44 -13.28 -25.04 -40.88
C SER A 44 -11.87 -25.14 -41.45
N ASN A 45 -10.87 -24.44 -40.90
CA ASN A 45 -9.52 -24.37 -41.47
C ASN A 45 -8.36 -24.50 -40.47
N SER A 46 -8.61 -24.91 -39.22
CA SER A 46 -7.54 -25.28 -38.29
C SER A 46 -7.57 -26.79 -38.04
N ASP A 47 -6.74 -27.52 -38.78
CA ASP A 47 -6.24 -28.80 -38.29
C ASP A 47 -5.43 -28.54 -37.00
N GLU A 48 -5.59 -29.44 -36.02
CA GLU A 48 -4.92 -29.52 -34.70
C GLU A 48 -5.58 -28.82 -33.49
N GLN A 49 -6.13 -29.67 -32.60
CA GLN A 49 -5.98 -29.62 -31.13
C GLN A 49 -6.43 -28.39 -30.31
N ASP A 50 -7.37 -27.57 -30.77
CA ASP A 50 -8.00 -26.56 -29.91
C ASP A 50 -9.24 -27.06 -29.14
N SER A 51 -9.23 -26.75 -27.83
CA SER A 51 -10.06 -27.33 -26.77
C SER A 51 -11.59 -27.14 -26.94
N PRO A 52 -12.44 -28.14 -26.55
CA PRO A 52 -13.90 -28.01 -26.45
C PRO A 52 -14.40 -26.88 -25.50
N TRP A 53 -13.49 -26.22 -24.79
CA TRP A 53 -13.72 -25.18 -23.78
C TRP A 53 -14.19 -23.83 -24.34
N THR A 54 -13.89 -23.49 -25.60
CA THR A 54 -14.15 -22.14 -26.17
C THR A 54 -15.60 -21.91 -26.60
N LYS A 55 -16.21 -22.80 -27.40
CA LYS A 55 -17.59 -22.61 -27.92
C LYS A 55 -18.65 -22.51 -26.82
N SER A 56 -18.54 -23.36 -25.79
CA SER A 56 -19.55 -23.48 -24.74
C SER A 56 -19.53 -22.30 -23.75
N ARG A 57 -18.37 -21.69 -23.49
CA ARG A 57 -18.25 -20.51 -22.61
C ARG A 57 -18.53 -19.20 -23.35
N LEU A 58 -18.03 -19.05 -24.58
CA LEU A 58 -18.34 -17.88 -25.42
C LEU A 58 -19.83 -17.82 -25.78
N GLY A 59 -20.45 -18.96 -26.10
CA GLY A 59 -21.89 -19.05 -26.32
C GLY A 59 -22.72 -18.62 -25.10
N ARG A 60 -22.22 -18.90 -23.88
CA ARG A 60 -22.87 -18.54 -22.60
C ARG A 60 -22.66 -17.08 -22.18
N LEU A 61 -21.50 -16.50 -22.46
CA LEU A 61 -21.22 -15.06 -22.30
C LEU A 61 -22.11 -14.19 -23.22
N LEU A 62 -22.58 -14.76 -24.32
CA LEU A 62 -23.38 -14.11 -25.35
C LEU A 62 -24.91 -14.29 -25.17
N CYS A 63 -25.37 -14.83 -24.05
CA CYS A 63 -26.80 -14.99 -23.78
C CYS A 63 -27.47 -13.63 -23.45
N ASN A 64 -28.77 -13.54 -23.78
CA ASN A 64 -29.54 -12.31 -24.01
C ASN A 64 -29.37 -11.20 -22.97
N GLY A 65 -29.09 -9.98 -23.47
CA GLY A 65 -29.04 -8.73 -22.70
C GLY A 65 -27.64 -8.13 -22.56
N SER A 66 -26.60 -8.81 -23.02
CA SER A 66 -25.24 -8.28 -23.04
C SER A 66 -25.10 -7.12 -24.03
N LYS A 67 -24.58 -5.98 -23.57
CA LYS A 67 -24.31 -4.78 -24.37
C LYS A 67 -22.82 -4.48 -24.39
N LEU A 68 -22.28 -4.25 -25.58
CA LEU A 68 -20.94 -3.72 -25.77
C LEU A 68 -21.05 -2.19 -25.83
N SER A 69 -20.37 -1.47 -24.94
CA SER A 69 -20.43 0.00 -24.88
C SER A 69 -19.03 0.60 -25.04
N ARG A 70 -18.91 1.60 -25.90
CA ARG A 70 -17.64 2.30 -26.17
C ARG A 70 -17.48 3.46 -25.20
N TYR A 71 -16.38 3.45 -24.47
CA TYR A 71 -15.96 4.54 -23.58
C TYR A 71 -14.74 5.24 -24.17
N ARG A 72 -14.43 6.44 -23.67
CA ARG A 72 -13.33 7.28 -24.19
C ARG A 72 -11.97 6.56 -24.22
N ASN A 73 -11.77 5.56 -23.35
CA ASN A 73 -10.49 4.84 -23.18
C ASN A 73 -10.61 3.32 -23.40
N GLY A 74 -11.67 2.82 -24.04
CA GLY A 74 -11.79 1.40 -24.36
C GLY A 74 -13.22 0.92 -24.60
N ILE A 75 -13.35 -0.40 -24.76
CA ILE A 75 -14.64 -1.07 -24.94
C ILE A 75 -14.96 -1.83 -23.66
N VAL A 76 -16.15 -1.57 -23.10
CA VAL A 76 -16.67 -2.27 -21.93
C VAL A 76 -17.77 -3.21 -22.38
N TRP A 77 -17.67 -4.46 -21.96
CA TRP A 77 -18.72 -5.45 -22.16
C TRP A 77 -19.56 -5.53 -20.88
N VAL A 78 -20.83 -5.15 -20.97
CA VAL A 78 -21.79 -5.18 -19.87
C VAL A 78 -22.70 -6.38 -20.11
N THR A 79 -22.78 -7.31 -19.17
CA THR A 79 -23.73 -8.43 -19.20
C THR A 79 -24.76 -8.22 -18.09
N PRO A 80 -26.04 -8.58 -18.27
CA PRO A 80 -26.98 -8.65 -17.15
C PRO A 80 -26.43 -9.67 -16.15
N LEU A 81 -26.49 -9.35 -14.86
CA LEU A 81 -26.11 -10.29 -13.81
C LEU A 81 -27.04 -11.51 -13.95
N HIS A 82 -26.51 -12.69 -14.26
CA HIS A 82 -27.30 -13.92 -14.33
C HIS A 82 -27.35 -14.54 -12.93
N PRO A 83 -28.48 -14.52 -12.21
CA PRO A 83 -28.56 -15.05 -10.84
C PRO A 83 -28.43 -16.57 -10.79
N GLU A 84 -28.67 -17.26 -11.90
CA GLU A 84 -28.73 -18.73 -11.98
C GLU A 84 -27.46 -19.38 -12.57
N LEU A 85 -26.27 -18.85 -12.28
CA LEU A 85 -25.02 -19.61 -12.47
C LEU A 85 -24.79 -20.56 -11.27
N ALA A 86 -25.76 -21.42 -11.00
CA ALA A 86 -25.56 -22.60 -10.17
C ALA A 86 -24.95 -23.70 -11.06
N ILE A 87 -23.62 -23.67 -11.21
CA ILE A 87 -22.89 -24.89 -11.53
C ILE A 87 -23.03 -25.77 -10.28
N GLN A 88 -23.42 -27.03 -10.40
CA GLN A 88 -23.20 -27.98 -9.30
C GLN A 88 -21.71 -27.95 -8.95
N GLY A 89 -21.37 -27.27 -7.85
CA GLY A 89 -20.00 -27.03 -7.41
C GLY A 89 -19.41 -25.63 -7.59
N SER A 90 -20.15 -24.61 -8.08
CA SER A 90 -19.68 -23.22 -8.02
C SER A 90 -20.17 -22.47 -6.79
N ILE A 91 -19.29 -21.63 -6.24
CA ILE A 91 -19.56 -20.67 -5.17
C ILE A 91 -20.77 -19.81 -5.54
N PRO A 92 -21.74 -19.61 -4.62
CA PRO A 92 -22.92 -18.79 -4.89
C PRO A 92 -22.52 -17.36 -5.29
N PRO A 93 -23.31 -16.69 -6.15
CA PRO A 93 -23.03 -15.31 -6.55
C PRO A 93 -22.99 -14.40 -5.33
N LEU A 94 -21.95 -13.54 -5.27
CA LEU A 94 -21.79 -12.51 -4.25
C LEU A 94 -23.02 -11.58 -4.27
N PRO A 95 -23.70 -11.35 -3.14
CA PRO A 95 -24.70 -10.30 -3.06
C PRO A 95 -24.01 -8.94 -3.23
N LEU A 96 -24.23 -8.30 -4.38
CA LEU A 96 -23.70 -6.97 -4.73
C LEU A 96 -24.30 -5.84 -3.89
N ASP A 97 -25.37 -6.11 -3.13
CA ASP A 97 -26.13 -5.10 -2.40
C ASP A 97 -25.64 -4.85 -0.95
N SER A 98 -24.57 -5.52 -0.48
CA SER A 98 -24.13 -5.40 0.93
C SER A 98 -22.94 -4.45 1.17
N PHE A 99 -22.49 -3.71 0.14
CA PHE A 99 -21.41 -2.71 0.29
C PHE A 99 -21.87 -1.41 0.98
N GLY A 100 -23.15 -1.30 1.37
CA GLY A 100 -23.70 -0.27 2.24
C GLY A 100 -24.69 -0.89 3.21
N ASP A 101 -24.65 -0.43 4.46
CA ASP A 101 -25.48 -0.80 5.61
C ASP A 101 -26.16 -2.18 5.59
N ASP A 102 -25.67 -3.02 6.50
CA ASP A 102 -26.08 -4.36 6.92
C ASP A 102 -27.58 -4.47 7.30
N SER A 103 -28.47 -4.16 6.36
CA SER A 103 -29.89 -3.91 6.57
C SER A 103 -30.81 -4.94 5.91
N SER A 104 -30.26 -5.97 5.27
CA SER A 104 -31.03 -7.07 4.67
C SER A 104 -30.75 -8.40 5.38
N LEU A 105 -31.20 -8.51 6.65
CA LEU A 105 -31.07 -9.76 7.42
C LEU A 105 -32.44 -10.21 7.94
N ASN A 106 -32.88 -11.38 7.47
CA ASN A 106 -34.06 -12.09 7.96
C ASN A 106 -33.94 -12.42 9.48
N GLU A 107 -35.10 -12.57 10.13
CA GLU A 107 -35.35 -12.87 11.56
C GLU A 107 -34.80 -14.24 12.06
N THR A 108 -33.55 -14.59 11.76
CA THR A 108 -32.92 -15.78 12.36
C THR A 108 -32.34 -15.44 13.73
N GLY A 109 -32.68 -16.27 14.72
CA GLY A 109 -32.47 -16.07 16.15
C GLY A 109 -31.00 -15.92 16.59
N ARG A 110 -30.81 -15.70 17.89
CA ARG A 110 -29.50 -15.45 18.50
C ARG A 110 -28.49 -16.53 18.12
N LEU A 111 -27.34 -16.13 17.56
CA LEU A 111 -26.25 -17.02 17.16
C LEU A 111 -25.04 -16.80 18.06
N SER A 112 -24.53 -17.88 18.65
CA SER A 112 -23.37 -17.79 19.53
C SER A 112 -22.08 -17.67 18.76
N LEU A 113 -21.12 -16.95 19.34
CA LEU A 113 -19.82 -16.74 18.72
C LEU A 113 -19.14 -18.07 18.40
N ALA A 114 -19.16 -19.02 19.35
CA ALA A 114 -18.59 -20.34 19.13
C ALA A 114 -19.35 -21.19 18.09
N GLN A 115 -20.66 -20.98 17.87
CA GLN A 115 -21.33 -21.70 16.78
C GLN A 115 -20.94 -21.08 15.44
N HIS A 116 -20.97 -19.75 15.35
CA HIS A 116 -20.60 -19.01 14.16
C HIS A 116 -19.18 -19.33 13.69
N LEU A 117 -18.19 -19.28 14.57
CA LEU A 117 -16.79 -19.57 14.22
C LEU A 117 -16.61 -21.02 13.71
N ALA A 118 -17.35 -21.99 14.26
CA ALA A 118 -17.31 -23.38 13.81
C ALA A 118 -17.97 -23.53 12.43
N ASP A 119 -19.09 -22.86 12.20
CA ASP A 119 -19.78 -22.86 10.91
C ASP A 119 -18.91 -22.22 9.80
N VAL A 120 -18.19 -21.13 10.11
CA VAL A 120 -17.27 -20.49 9.16
C VAL A 120 -16.09 -21.41 8.85
N ALA A 121 -15.56 -22.14 9.83
CA ALA A 121 -14.47 -23.09 9.62
C ALA A 121 -14.88 -24.26 8.71
N ASP A 122 -16.07 -24.83 8.94
CA ASP A 122 -16.64 -25.88 8.09
C ASP A 122 -16.87 -25.38 6.66
N GLU A 123 -17.36 -24.15 6.51
CA GLU A 123 -17.58 -23.55 5.21
C GLU A 123 -16.27 -23.26 4.47
N VAL A 124 -15.22 -22.78 5.16
CA VAL A 124 -13.88 -22.66 4.57
C VAL A 124 -13.36 -24.02 4.13
N THR A 125 -13.53 -25.07 4.93
CA THR A 125 -13.15 -26.44 4.55
C THR A 125 -13.91 -26.90 3.29
N ARG A 126 -15.22 -26.64 3.22
CA ARG A 126 -16.04 -26.96 2.06
C ARG A 126 -15.58 -26.20 0.80
N LEU A 127 -15.33 -24.90 0.93
CA LEU A 127 -14.86 -24.06 -0.17
C LEU A 127 -13.48 -24.49 -0.66
N THR A 128 -12.56 -24.82 0.24
CA THR A 128 -11.17 -25.15 -0.10
C THR A 128 -10.97 -26.58 -0.58
N THR A 129 -11.90 -27.51 -0.27
CA THR A 129 -11.85 -28.92 -0.72
C THR A 129 -11.67 -29.06 -2.23
N ASN A 130 -12.34 -28.20 -3.01
CA ASN A 130 -12.29 -28.23 -4.48
C ASN A 130 -11.30 -27.22 -5.08
N LEU A 131 -10.61 -26.43 -4.25
CA LEU A 131 -9.64 -25.44 -4.71
C LEU A 131 -8.23 -26.03 -4.70
N ARG A 132 -7.42 -25.61 -5.68
CA ARG A 132 -6.00 -25.96 -5.78
C ARG A 132 -5.17 -25.08 -4.84
N VAL A 133 -5.37 -25.24 -3.54
CA VAL A 133 -4.59 -24.60 -2.47
C VAL A 133 -3.76 -25.66 -1.74
N SER A 134 -2.57 -25.30 -1.26
CA SER A 134 -1.71 -26.23 -0.49
C SER A 134 -2.36 -26.58 0.86
N GLU A 135 -2.02 -27.74 1.41
CA GLU A 135 -2.55 -28.17 2.72
C GLU A 135 -2.23 -27.15 3.82
N THR A 136 -1.01 -26.61 3.84
CA THR A 136 -0.64 -25.53 4.78
C THR A 136 -1.55 -24.30 4.65
N LEU A 137 -1.94 -23.90 3.43
CA LEU A 137 -2.86 -22.78 3.24
C LEU A 137 -4.29 -23.12 3.66
N LYS A 138 -4.74 -24.37 3.46
CA LYS A 138 -6.05 -24.83 3.95
C LYS A 138 -6.11 -24.77 5.48
N GLU A 139 -5.11 -25.35 6.15
CA GLU A 139 -4.98 -25.29 7.62
C GLU A 139 -4.92 -23.84 8.12
N THR A 140 -4.25 -22.96 7.38
CA THR A 140 -4.15 -21.53 7.69
C THR A 140 -5.49 -20.81 7.56
N LEU A 141 -6.23 -21.05 6.48
CA LEU A 141 -7.55 -20.45 6.24
C LEU A 141 -8.58 -20.98 7.25
N GLU A 142 -8.55 -22.26 7.57
CA GLU A 142 -9.40 -22.85 8.61
C GLU A 142 -9.08 -22.25 9.99
N THR A 143 -7.80 -22.11 10.33
CA THR A 143 -7.39 -21.44 11.57
C THR A 143 -7.84 -19.99 11.59
N ALA A 144 -7.71 -19.26 10.48
CA ALA A 144 -8.22 -17.89 10.35
C ALA A 144 -9.74 -17.85 10.59
N ALA A 145 -10.51 -18.75 9.97
CA ALA A 145 -11.95 -18.86 10.20
C ALA A 145 -12.32 -19.05 11.67
N ARG A 146 -11.59 -19.92 12.38
CA ARG A 146 -11.83 -20.20 13.80
C ARG A 146 -11.55 -18.99 14.71
N CYS A 147 -10.74 -18.02 14.29
CA CYS A 147 -10.29 -16.93 15.16
C CYS A 147 -10.61 -15.51 14.67
N HIS A 148 -11.06 -15.32 13.43
CA HIS A 148 -11.22 -14.00 12.81
C HIS A 148 -12.11 -13.03 13.60
N ASP A 149 -13.04 -13.59 14.37
CA ASP A 149 -14.11 -12.89 15.05
C ASP A 149 -13.99 -12.88 16.58
N LEU A 150 -12.89 -13.39 17.13
CA LEU A 150 -12.66 -13.44 18.59
C LEU A 150 -12.71 -12.06 19.26
N GLY A 151 -12.37 -10.99 18.52
CA GLY A 151 -12.49 -9.62 19.01
C GLY A 151 -13.92 -9.16 19.26
N LYS A 152 -14.95 -9.91 18.81
CA LYS A 152 -16.33 -9.67 19.23
C LYS A 152 -16.54 -9.91 20.73
N ALA A 153 -15.59 -10.57 21.40
CA ALA A 153 -15.60 -10.79 22.85
C ALA A 153 -15.40 -9.51 23.70
N ASP A 154 -15.03 -8.38 23.08
CA ASP A 154 -14.99 -7.10 23.81
C ASP A 154 -16.34 -6.83 24.49
N PRO A 155 -16.39 -6.57 25.81
CA PRO A 155 -17.64 -6.41 26.55
C PRO A 155 -18.49 -5.25 26.02
N ARG A 156 -17.86 -4.19 25.49
CA ARG A 156 -18.55 -3.04 24.87
C ARG A 156 -19.15 -3.44 23.52
N PHE A 157 -18.50 -4.33 22.78
CA PHE A 157 -19.05 -4.92 21.55
C PHE A 157 -20.21 -5.87 21.85
N GLN A 158 -20.10 -6.70 22.89
CA GLN A 158 -21.21 -7.54 23.36
C GLN A 158 -22.39 -6.70 23.86
N ALA A 159 -22.14 -5.61 24.58
CA ALA A 159 -23.17 -4.66 25.01
C ALA A 159 -23.92 -4.04 23.82
N MET A 160 -23.17 -3.65 22.78
CA MET A 160 -23.72 -3.16 21.51
C MET A 160 -24.59 -4.23 20.83
N LEU A 161 -24.09 -5.44 20.65
CA LEU A 161 -24.83 -6.54 20.03
C LEU A 161 -26.11 -6.88 20.80
N LEU A 162 -26.00 -7.06 22.11
CA LEU A 162 -27.11 -7.45 22.98
C LEU A 162 -28.10 -6.34 23.24
N ASN A 163 -27.71 -5.11 22.91
CA ASN A 163 -28.51 -3.94 23.14
C ASN A 163 -28.79 -3.72 24.64
N LYS A 164 -27.75 -3.90 25.47
CA LYS A 164 -27.80 -3.88 26.93
C LYS A 164 -26.65 -3.06 27.53
N PRO A 165 -26.79 -2.56 28.78
CA PRO A 165 -25.68 -1.91 29.48
C PRO A 165 -24.49 -2.84 29.70
N LEU A 166 -23.28 -2.26 29.84
CA LEU A 166 -22.01 -2.97 29.92
C LEU A 166 -21.95 -4.03 31.03
N ASN A 167 -22.51 -3.74 32.22
CA ASN A 167 -22.56 -4.70 33.32
C ASN A 167 -23.36 -5.97 32.97
N ILE A 168 -24.39 -5.88 32.12
CA ILE A 168 -25.15 -7.04 31.65
C ILE A 168 -24.32 -7.86 30.65
N ALA A 169 -23.51 -7.20 29.83
CA ALA A 169 -22.60 -7.88 28.91
C ALA A 169 -21.53 -8.68 29.66
N PHE A 170 -20.95 -8.13 30.73
CA PHE A 170 -20.00 -8.84 31.60
C PHE A 170 -20.59 -10.08 32.29
N MET A 171 -21.88 -10.07 32.61
CA MET A 171 -22.54 -11.21 33.28
C MET A 171 -22.95 -12.34 32.31
N GLN A 172 -22.75 -12.17 30.99
CA GLN A 172 -23.07 -13.23 30.05
C GLN A 172 -22.08 -14.39 30.18
N SER A 173 -22.60 -15.60 30.39
CA SER A 173 -21.79 -16.82 30.36
C SER A 173 -21.46 -17.30 28.95
N LYS A 174 -22.02 -16.65 27.92
CA LYS A 174 -21.98 -17.08 26.53
C LYS A 174 -21.80 -15.88 25.62
N LEU A 175 -20.84 -15.97 24.70
CA LEU A 175 -20.54 -14.90 23.75
C LEU A 175 -21.43 -15.00 22.51
N TRP A 176 -21.83 -13.85 21.97
CA TRP A 176 -22.73 -13.76 20.82
C TRP A 176 -22.01 -13.21 19.59
N ALA A 177 -22.25 -13.84 18.45
CA ALA A 177 -21.85 -13.33 17.13
C ALA A 177 -22.95 -12.43 16.55
N LYS A 178 -24.22 -12.77 16.81
CA LYS A 178 -25.41 -12.03 16.36
C LYS A 178 -26.51 -12.05 17.42
N SER A 179 -27.20 -10.93 17.57
CA SER A 179 -28.35 -10.79 18.46
C SER A 179 -29.57 -10.32 17.65
N GLY A 180 -30.74 -10.89 17.94
CA GLY A 180 -31.99 -10.64 17.19
C GLY A 180 -32.79 -9.44 17.67
N VAL A 181 -32.18 -8.47 18.37
CA VAL A 181 -32.92 -7.33 18.95
C VAL A 181 -32.49 -6.02 18.28
N PRO A 182 -33.33 -5.42 17.42
CA PRO A 182 -33.07 -4.08 16.92
C PRO A 182 -33.36 -3.03 18.01
N GLY A 183 -32.41 -2.11 18.23
CA GLY A 183 -32.68 -0.77 18.77
C GLY A 183 -32.34 -0.49 20.25
N PHE A 184 -31.16 0.07 20.50
CA PHE A 184 -30.73 0.92 21.63
C PHE A 184 -29.33 1.47 21.28
N ASN A 185 -29.06 2.74 21.60
CA ASN A 185 -27.79 3.41 21.30
C ASN A 185 -26.69 3.03 22.30
N ALA A 186 -26.40 1.73 22.47
CA ALA A 186 -25.23 1.27 23.23
C ALA A 186 -23.90 1.51 22.49
N ALA A 187 -23.96 1.94 21.21
CA ALA A 187 -22.81 2.32 20.40
C ALA A 187 -21.92 3.41 21.02
N ASN A 188 -22.42 4.17 22.01
CA ASN A 188 -21.69 5.26 22.65
C ASN A 188 -20.51 4.83 23.55
N THR A 189 -20.32 3.53 23.82
CA THR A 189 -19.19 3.06 24.65
C THR A 189 -18.00 2.53 23.86
N LEU A 190 -18.17 2.21 22.58
CA LEU A 190 -17.05 1.76 21.75
C LEU A 190 -16.23 2.97 21.29
N PRO A 191 -14.89 2.86 21.25
CA PRO A 191 -14.06 3.92 20.69
C PRO A 191 -14.38 4.12 19.20
N ALA A 192 -14.19 5.34 18.72
CA ALA A 192 -14.40 5.67 17.32
C ALA A 192 -13.52 4.78 16.42
N ASN A 193 -14.11 4.29 15.33
CA ASN A 193 -13.48 3.34 14.40
C ASN A 193 -13.07 1.99 15.03
N PHE A 194 -13.66 1.58 16.15
CA PHE A 194 -13.41 0.24 16.70
C PHE A 194 -13.74 -0.85 15.66
N ARG A 195 -12.82 -1.80 15.52
CA ARG A 195 -12.87 -2.92 14.57
C ARG A 195 -12.57 -4.22 15.31
N HIS A 196 -13.52 -5.14 15.36
CA HIS A 196 -13.34 -6.39 16.11
C HIS A 196 -12.23 -7.26 15.49
N GLU A 197 -12.03 -7.19 14.18
CA GLU A 197 -10.96 -7.90 13.47
C GLU A 197 -9.55 -7.48 13.92
N MET A 198 -9.38 -6.23 14.36
CA MET A 198 -8.10 -5.73 14.86
C MET A 198 -7.81 -6.23 16.27
N LEU A 199 -8.86 -6.41 17.07
CA LEU A 199 -8.75 -7.08 18.37
C LEU A 199 -8.51 -8.59 18.20
N SER A 200 -9.19 -9.24 17.25
CA SER A 200 -8.90 -10.64 16.88
C SER A 200 -7.45 -10.84 16.47
N LEU A 201 -6.88 -9.90 15.69
CA LEU A 201 -5.48 -9.92 15.29
C LEU A 201 -4.54 -9.92 16.52
N ASN A 202 -4.80 -9.07 17.52
CA ASN A 202 -3.98 -9.03 18.75
C ASN A 202 -4.13 -10.31 19.57
N LEU A 203 -5.31 -10.92 19.57
CA LEU A 203 -5.57 -12.18 20.28
C LEU A 203 -4.82 -13.38 19.69
N LEU A 204 -4.36 -13.32 18.44
CA LEU A 204 -3.56 -14.38 17.82
C LEU A 204 -2.26 -14.66 18.59
N ASP A 205 -1.70 -13.68 19.28
CA ASP A 205 -0.48 -13.87 20.10
C ASP A 205 -0.71 -14.83 21.28
N ARG A 206 -1.98 -15.07 21.65
CA ARG A 206 -2.37 -16.01 22.71
C ARG A 206 -2.69 -17.41 22.19
N ILE A 207 -2.68 -17.63 20.89
CA ILE A 207 -3.10 -18.88 20.27
C ILE A 207 -1.87 -19.61 19.72
N ASP A 208 -1.72 -20.90 20.03
CA ASP A 208 -0.79 -21.78 19.31
C ASP A 208 -1.34 -22.03 17.90
N ILE A 209 -0.79 -21.29 16.93
CA ILE A 209 -1.19 -21.33 15.53
C ILE A 209 -0.62 -22.56 14.79
N GLY A 210 0.10 -23.46 15.46
CA GLY A 210 0.62 -24.70 14.90
C GLY A 210 1.57 -24.49 13.71
N LYS A 211 1.33 -25.22 12.61
CA LYS A 211 2.14 -25.17 11.38
C LYS A 211 1.59 -24.20 10.33
N THR A 212 0.67 -23.33 10.72
CA THR A 212 0.07 -22.37 9.79
C THR A 212 1.08 -21.34 9.30
N ASP A 213 0.76 -20.74 8.15
CA ASP A 213 1.51 -19.61 7.62
C ASP A 213 1.12 -18.35 8.39
N GLU A 214 1.94 -17.96 9.37
CA GLU A 214 1.63 -16.85 10.30
C GLU A 214 1.30 -15.54 9.59
N ASP A 215 2.04 -15.20 8.53
CA ASP A 215 1.80 -13.97 7.78
C ASP A 215 0.43 -13.99 7.10
N VAL A 216 0.08 -15.10 6.45
CA VAL A 216 -1.23 -15.29 5.80
C VAL A 216 -2.33 -15.27 6.84
N LEU A 217 -2.20 -16.02 7.94
CA LEU A 217 -3.20 -16.08 9.02
C LEU A 217 -3.54 -14.68 9.53
N ARG A 218 -2.52 -13.94 9.95
CA ARG A 218 -2.70 -12.61 10.54
C ARG A 218 -3.22 -11.60 9.52
N HIS A 219 -2.81 -11.70 8.25
CA HIS A 219 -3.33 -10.84 7.19
C HIS A 219 -4.81 -11.10 6.92
N ILE A 220 -5.19 -12.37 6.76
CA ILE A 220 -6.57 -12.75 6.46
C ILE A 220 -7.51 -12.36 7.61
N VAL A 221 -7.08 -12.55 8.86
CA VAL A 221 -7.81 -12.07 10.05
C VAL A 221 -7.93 -10.54 10.03
N ALA A 222 -6.85 -9.79 9.77
CA ALA A 222 -6.92 -8.33 9.77
C ALA A 222 -7.76 -7.74 8.62
N ALA A 223 -7.80 -8.42 7.47
CA ALA A 223 -8.34 -7.87 6.22
C ALA A 223 -9.75 -8.34 5.86
N HIS A 224 -10.39 -9.19 6.68
CA HIS A 224 -11.66 -9.80 6.29
C HIS A 224 -12.82 -8.79 6.10
N HIS A 225 -12.78 -7.61 6.73
CA HIS A 225 -13.73 -6.51 6.44
C HIS A 225 -13.21 -5.48 5.43
N GLY A 226 -12.10 -5.74 4.75
CA GLY A 226 -11.53 -4.86 3.72
C GLY A 226 -10.55 -3.80 4.21
N TYR A 227 -10.32 -3.69 5.52
CA TYR A 227 -9.25 -2.90 6.13
C TYR A 227 -7.90 -3.65 6.10
N GLY A 228 -6.82 -3.05 6.63
CA GLY A 228 -5.50 -3.69 6.66
C GLY A 228 -4.82 -3.80 5.29
N ARG A 229 -5.24 -2.94 4.34
CA ARG A 229 -4.77 -2.92 2.94
C ARG A 229 -4.30 -1.51 2.53
N PRO A 230 -3.16 -1.01 3.04
CA PRO A 230 -2.25 -1.67 3.98
C PRO A 230 -2.48 -1.28 5.46
N PHE A 231 -3.29 -0.26 5.75
CA PHE A 231 -3.43 0.27 7.11
C PHE A 231 -4.76 -0.11 7.76
N ALA A 232 -4.72 -0.27 9.09
CA ALA A 232 -5.92 -0.37 9.92
C ALA A 232 -6.46 1.04 10.26
N PRO A 233 -7.78 1.21 10.46
CA PRO A 233 -8.36 2.46 10.93
C PRO A 233 -7.77 2.90 12.27
N VAL A 234 -7.53 4.21 12.41
CA VAL A 234 -7.10 4.77 13.70
C VAL A 234 -8.24 4.66 14.71
N CYS A 235 -7.98 3.89 15.76
CA CYS A 235 -8.88 3.63 16.89
C CYS A 235 -8.09 3.79 18.17
N VAL A 236 -8.16 4.96 18.80
CA VAL A 236 -7.52 5.25 20.09
C VAL A 236 -8.47 4.84 21.21
N ASP A 237 -8.02 3.95 22.08
CA ASP A 237 -8.78 3.40 23.20
C ASP A 237 -7.99 3.65 24.49
N GLU A 238 -8.31 4.74 25.19
CA GLU A 238 -7.58 5.17 26.40
C GLU A 238 -7.93 4.33 27.64
N ALA A 239 -9.05 3.61 27.60
CA ALA A 239 -9.55 2.78 28.69
C ALA A 239 -10.04 1.43 28.15
N PRO A 240 -9.12 0.55 27.71
CA PRO A 240 -9.50 -0.76 27.19
C PRO A 240 -9.99 -1.68 28.32
N GLU A 241 -11.18 -2.25 28.16
CA GLU A 241 -11.80 -3.14 29.16
C GLU A 241 -11.24 -4.56 29.12
N GLY A 242 -10.98 -5.18 30.27
CA GLY A 242 -10.63 -6.61 30.35
C GLY A 242 -11.82 -7.52 29.97
N PHE A 243 -11.56 -8.76 29.57
CA PHE A 243 -12.59 -9.75 29.25
C PHE A 243 -12.10 -11.20 29.36
N CYS A 244 -13.02 -12.17 29.27
CA CYS A 244 -12.73 -13.58 29.44
C CYS A 244 -13.05 -14.37 28.18
N LEU A 245 -12.16 -15.30 27.81
CA LEU A 245 -12.27 -16.21 26.67
C LEU A 245 -12.23 -17.68 27.14
N ASP A 246 -12.79 -17.99 28.32
CA ASP A 246 -12.83 -19.35 28.88
C ASP A 246 -13.60 -20.33 27.98
N GLU A 247 -14.63 -19.85 27.24
CA GLU A 247 -15.36 -20.63 26.24
C GLU A 247 -14.42 -21.22 25.15
N PHE A 248 -13.26 -20.58 24.94
CA PHE A 248 -12.25 -20.92 23.95
C PHE A 248 -10.95 -21.48 24.55
N GLU A 249 -10.89 -21.70 25.87
CA GLU A 249 -9.70 -22.15 26.62
C GLU A 249 -8.50 -21.18 26.54
N LEU A 250 -8.77 -19.88 26.36
CA LEU A 250 -7.75 -18.83 26.28
C LEU A 250 -7.61 -17.97 27.55
N GLY A 251 -8.46 -18.21 28.55
CA GLY A 251 -8.39 -17.54 29.86
C GLY A 251 -8.84 -16.08 29.83
N ALA A 252 -8.45 -15.34 30.86
CA ALA A 252 -8.75 -13.91 31.00
C ALA A 252 -7.71 -13.04 30.28
N VAL A 253 -8.21 -11.96 29.67
CA VAL A 253 -7.44 -10.84 29.13
C VAL A 253 -7.67 -9.65 30.06
N THR A 254 -6.62 -9.23 30.76
CA THR A 254 -6.70 -8.09 31.68
C THR A 254 -6.65 -6.74 30.95
N GLU A 255 -7.01 -5.67 31.65
CA GLU A 255 -6.84 -4.30 31.14
C GLU A 255 -5.35 -3.98 30.88
N ASP A 256 -4.47 -4.43 31.77
CA ASP A 256 -3.01 -4.28 31.63
C ASP A 256 -2.49 -5.02 30.39
N ASP A 257 -2.99 -6.24 30.14
CA ASP A 257 -2.68 -6.98 28.92
C ASP A 257 -3.02 -6.16 27.68
N ARG A 258 -4.25 -5.64 27.59
CA ARG A 258 -4.70 -4.87 26.43
C ARG A 258 -3.93 -3.57 26.25
N SER A 259 -3.63 -2.90 27.36
CA SER A 259 -2.90 -1.63 27.37
C SER A 259 -1.43 -1.80 26.95
N SER A 260 -0.87 -2.99 27.15
CA SER A 260 0.51 -3.34 26.73
C SER A 260 0.65 -3.67 25.24
N TRP A 261 -0.44 -3.97 24.55
CA TRP A 261 -0.42 -4.38 23.16
C TRP A 261 -0.11 -3.21 22.22
N LEU A 262 0.66 -3.49 21.17
CA LEU A 262 0.86 -2.53 20.09
C LEU A 262 -0.46 -2.34 19.32
N PRO A 263 -1.05 -1.12 19.29
CA PRO A 263 -2.30 -0.91 18.56
C PRO A 263 -2.15 -1.19 17.06
N ALA A 264 -3.15 -1.86 16.48
CA ALA A 264 -3.14 -2.26 15.06
C ALA A 264 -2.92 -1.10 14.08
N HIS A 265 -3.37 0.11 14.44
CA HIS A 265 -3.26 1.31 13.61
C HIS A 265 -1.87 1.95 13.61
N ARG A 266 -0.94 1.50 14.47
CA ARG A 266 0.44 2.01 14.49
C ARG A 266 1.19 1.58 13.23
N LEU A 267 2.05 2.44 12.70
CA LEU A 267 2.80 2.16 11.47
C LEU A 267 3.70 0.91 11.59
N ASN A 268 4.18 0.57 12.80
CA ASN A 268 5.00 -0.61 13.08
C ASN A 268 4.22 -1.86 13.50
N SER A 269 2.89 -1.89 13.33
CA SER A 269 2.03 -3.04 13.67
C SER A 269 2.22 -4.27 12.77
N LYS A 270 3.10 -4.17 11.76
CA LYS A 270 3.38 -5.19 10.73
C LYS A 270 2.21 -5.52 9.80
N ILE A 271 1.04 -4.87 9.94
CA ILE A 271 -0.08 -5.07 9.01
C ILE A 271 0.33 -4.66 7.59
N ALA A 272 0.89 -3.45 7.44
CA ALA A 272 1.34 -2.95 6.15
C ALA A 272 2.50 -3.78 5.56
N ASP A 273 3.46 -4.18 6.39
CA ASP A 273 4.56 -5.07 5.99
C ASP A 273 4.04 -6.39 5.41
N ARG A 274 3.11 -7.05 6.14
CA ARG A 274 2.50 -8.31 5.71
C ARG A 274 1.71 -8.14 4.42
N PHE A 275 0.89 -7.09 4.30
CA PHE A 275 0.14 -6.83 3.08
C PHE A 275 1.05 -6.80 1.85
N TRP A 276 2.17 -6.07 1.91
CA TRP A 276 3.10 -5.98 0.79
C TRP A 276 3.90 -7.26 0.56
N LYS A 277 4.34 -7.93 1.63
CA LYS A 277 5.02 -9.23 1.54
C LYS A 277 4.13 -10.26 0.84
N LEU A 278 2.87 -10.34 1.22
CA LEU A 278 1.92 -11.29 0.67
C LEU A 278 1.47 -10.93 -0.75
N ASN A 279 1.33 -9.64 -1.08
CA ASN A 279 1.10 -9.22 -2.46
C ASN A 279 2.26 -9.60 -3.38
N ARG A 280 3.51 -9.49 -2.92
CA ARG A 280 4.67 -9.96 -3.71
C ARG A 280 4.69 -11.48 -3.87
N ARG A 281 4.22 -12.23 -2.88
CA ARG A 281 4.18 -13.70 -2.90
C ARG A 281 3.04 -14.27 -3.75
N PHE A 282 1.83 -13.72 -3.62
CA PHE A 282 0.63 -14.27 -4.24
C PHE A 282 0.11 -13.45 -5.43
N GLY A 283 0.66 -12.25 -5.65
CA GLY A 283 0.11 -11.27 -6.56
C GLY A 283 -1.21 -10.66 -6.04
N TRP A 284 -1.63 -9.57 -6.67
CA TRP A 284 -2.83 -8.82 -6.30
C TRP A 284 -4.10 -9.69 -6.26
N TRP A 285 -4.25 -10.56 -7.26
CA TRP A 285 -5.43 -11.43 -7.40
C TRP A 285 -5.34 -12.68 -6.52
N GLY A 286 -4.14 -13.23 -6.31
CA GLY A 286 -3.97 -14.40 -5.46
C GLY A 286 -4.24 -14.08 -3.99
N LEU A 287 -3.72 -12.95 -3.49
CA LEU A 287 -4.03 -12.52 -2.12
C LEU A 287 -5.52 -12.18 -1.96
N ALA A 288 -6.11 -11.44 -2.92
CA ALA A 288 -7.53 -11.14 -2.91
C ALA A 288 -8.42 -12.40 -2.96
N GLN A 289 -7.99 -13.46 -3.67
CA GLN A 289 -8.68 -14.74 -3.68
C GLN A 289 -8.69 -15.38 -2.29
N LEU A 290 -7.56 -15.38 -1.57
CA LEU A 290 -7.49 -15.91 -0.20
C LEU A 290 -8.38 -15.10 0.76
N GLU A 291 -8.35 -13.77 0.68
CA GLU A 291 -9.25 -12.88 1.44
C GLU A 291 -10.72 -13.21 1.16
N THR A 292 -11.05 -13.47 -0.12
CA THR A 292 -12.42 -13.76 -0.56
C THR A 292 -12.95 -15.07 0.00
N ILE A 293 -12.11 -16.10 0.18
CA ILE A 293 -12.53 -17.40 0.74
C ILE A 293 -13.09 -17.22 2.15
N LEU A 294 -12.36 -16.52 3.04
CA LEU A 294 -12.83 -16.30 4.40
C LEU A 294 -14.10 -15.43 4.42
N ARG A 295 -14.13 -14.36 3.61
CA ARG A 295 -15.29 -13.45 3.55
C ARG A 295 -16.57 -14.16 3.11
N LEU A 296 -16.48 -15.00 2.09
CA LEU A 296 -17.60 -15.80 1.62
C LEU A 296 -18.08 -16.81 2.66
N ALA A 297 -17.14 -17.42 3.38
CA ALA A 297 -17.47 -18.36 4.45
C ALA A 297 -18.19 -17.67 5.61
N ASP A 298 -17.69 -16.51 6.04
CA ASP A 298 -18.32 -15.66 7.06
C ASP A 298 -19.75 -15.27 6.65
N TRP A 299 -19.93 -14.75 5.43
CA TRP A 299 -21.24 -14.36 4.94
C TRP A 299 -22.22 -15.53 4.86
N THR A 300 -21.75 -16.69 4.39
CA THR A 300 -22.59 -17.89 4.24
C THR A 300 -23.04 -18.41 5.61
N ALA A 301 -22.12 -18.52 6.58
CA ALA A 301 -22.44 -18.95 7.94
C ALA A 301 -23.34 -17.93 8.68
N SER A 302 -23.15 -16.63 8.42
CA SER A 302 -23.98 -15.56 8.99
C SER A 302 -25.41 -15.57 8.42
N ALA A 303 -25.58 -15.90 7.14
CA ALA A 303 -26.88 -15.97 6.48
C ALA A 303 -27.65 -17.26 6.83
N ALA A 304 -26.94 -18.39 6.87
CA ALA A 304 -27.49 -19.70 7.17
C ALA A 304 -26.61 -20.40 8.23
N PRO A 305 -26.91 -20.20 9.53
CA PRO A 305 -26.18 -20.86 10.60
C PRO A 305 -26.19 -22.37 10.41
N GLY A 306 -25.03 -22.98 10.58
CA GLY A 306 -24.79 -24.39 10.35
C GLY A 306 -24.91 -25.24 11.61
N SER A 307 -24.31 -26.42 11.54
CA SER A 307 -24.19 -27.36 12.66
C SER A 307 -22.73 -27.69 12.95
N GLY A 308 -21.82 -26.73 12.76
CA GLY A 308 -20.40 -26.94 12.96
C GLY A 308 -20.09 -27.36 14.39
N ASP A 309 -19.07 -28.21 14.55
CA ASP A 309 -18.72 -28.77 15.86
C ASP A 309 -18.00 -27.72 16.71
N VAL A 310 -18.71 -27.11 17.65
CA VAL A 310 -18.18 -26.12 18.60
C VAL A 310 -16.98 -26.66 19.41
N LYS A 311 -16.86 -27.98 19.60
CA LYS A 311 -15.70 -28.56 20.30
C LYS A 311 -14.39 -28.37 19.54
N SER A 312 -14.46 -28.14 18.22
CA SER A 312 -13.29 -27.82 17.40
C SER A 312 -12.68 -26.45 17.72
N LEU A 313 -13.37 -25.56 18.45
CA LEU A 313 -12.91 -24.20 18.75
C LEU A 313 -12.10 -24.06 20.04
N LYS A 314 -11.71 -25.17 20.67
CA LYS A 314 -10.78 -25.15 21.79
C LYS A 314 -9.38 -24.86 21.29
N PHE A 315 -8.81 -23.73 21.71
CA PHE A 315 -7.44 -23.35 21.34
C PHE A 315 -6.45 -23.87 22.36
N ARG A 316 -5.23 -24.15 21.89
CA ARG A 316 -4.10 -24.32 22.77
C ARG A 316 -3.51 -22.92 23.03
N PRO A 317 -3.32 -22.51 24.29
CA PRO A 317 -2.64 -21.26 24.59
C PRO A 317 -1.21 -21.27 24.02
N ALA A 318 -0.80 -20.15 23.45
CA ALA A 318 0.58 -19.95 23.03
C ALA A 318 1.52 -20.11 24.24
N LYS A 319 2.70 -20.69 24.01
CA LYS A 319 3.75 -20.66 25.03
C LYS A 319 4.23 -19.22 25.16
N HIS A 320 4.13 -18.65 26.36
CA HIS A 320 4.74 -17.36 26.68
C HIS A 320 6.26 -17.46 26.57
N GLU A 321 6.80 -17.31 25.37
CA GLU A 321 8.20 -16.97 25.16
C GLU A 321 8.28 -15.46 25.14
N ALA A 322 8.86 -14.88 26.20
CA ALA A 322 9.25 -13.48 26.17
C ALA A 322 10.28 -13.31 25.05
N LYS A 323 9.82 -12.93 23.86
CA LYS A 323 10.71 -12.43 22.80
C LYS A 323 11.30 -11.13 23.32
N SER A 324 12.45 -11.23 23.99
CA SER A 324 13.30 -10.09 24.28
C SER A 324 13.71 -9.50 22.93
N ALA A 325 13.01 -8.46 22.49
CA ALA A 325 13.44 -7.67 21.35
C ALA A 325 14.83 -7.13 21.68
N LYS A 326 15.87 -7.68 21.03
CA LYS A 326 17.20 -7.12 21.08
C LYS A 326 17.12 -5.78 20.34
N THR A 327 16.93 -4.69 21.07
CA THR A 327 16.97 -3.35 20.50
C THR A 327 18.42 -2.93 20.36
N SER A 328 18.97 -3.02 19.14
CA SER A 328 20.19 -2.30 18.79
C SER A 328 19.91 -0.79 18.93
N GLN A 329 20.89 -0.04 19.44
CA GLN A 329 20.78 1.43 19.49
C GLN A 329 20.74 1.97 18.05
N PRO A 330 19.81 2.87 17.71
CA PRO A 330 19.72 3.41 16.37
C PRO A 330 20.91 4.29 16.03
N LEU A 331 21.34 4.25 14.77
CA LEU A 331 22.31 5.19 14.23
C LEU A 331 21.58 6.47 13.82
N ILE A 332 21.84 7.56 14.54
CA ILE A 332 21.24 8.87 14.29
C ILE A 332 22.06 9.62 13.24
N LEU A 333 21.44 10.03 12.13
CA LEU A 333 22.12 10.86 11.11
C LEU A 333 21.95 12.34 11.48
N GLY A 334 22.74 12.77 12.45
CA GLY A 334 22.62 14.08 13.11
C GLY A 334 22.80 15.30 12.19
N GLY A 335 23.43 15.13 11.03
CA GLY A 335 23.58 16.20 10.03
C GLY A 335 22.28 16.56 9.31
N ILE A 336 21.37 15.60 9.14
CA ILE A 336 20.14 15.77 8.36
C ILE A 336 19.04 16.38 9.23
N ASP A 337 18.38 17.44 8.75
CA ASP A 337 17.21 18.04 9.39
C ASP A 337 15.91 17.63 8.67
N GLY A 338 15.03 16.89 9.36
CA GLY A 338 13.75 16.43 8.82
C GLY A 338 12.73 17.53 8.52
N SER A 339 12.94 18.76 9.01
CA SER A 339 12.12 19.92 8.66
C SER A 339 12.49 20.55 7.31
N SER A 340 13.66 20.23 6.74
CA SER A 340 14.05 20.68 5.40
C SER A 340 13.56 19.70 4.33
N PRO A 341 13.01 20.16 3.19
CA PRO A 341 12.67 19.28 2.08
C PRO A 341 13.88 18.47 1.57
N LEU A 342 15.05 19.11 1.44
CA LEU A 342 16.28 18.43 1.04
C LEU A 342 16.71 17.41 2.09
N GLY A 343 16.59 17.74 3.38
CA GLY A 343 16.91 16.83 4.48
C GLY A 343 16.00 15.60 4.52
N PHE A 344 14.69 15.81 4.38
CA PHE A 344 13.71 14.72 4.31
C PHE A 344 13.99 13.77 3.14
N LEU A 345 14.21 14.33 1.94
CA LEU A 345 14.53 13.53 0.75
C LEU A 345 15.87 12.82 0.89
N ALA A 346 16.90 13.47 1.45
CA ALA A 346 18.20 12.83 1.69
C ALA A 346 18.06 11.63 2.64
N ALA A 347 17.28 11.76 3.72
CA ALA A 347 17.01 10.65 4.64
C ALA A 347 16.30 9.47 3.96
N LEU A 348 15.27 9.74 3.16
CA LEU A 348 14.58 8.72 2.39
C LEU A 348 15.52 8.05 1.36
N GLY A 349 16.39 8.84 0.74
CA GLY A 349 17.39 8.37 -0.20
C GLY A 349 18.37 7.40 0.43
N VAL A 350 18.93 7.75 1.59
CA VAL A 350 19.75 6.84 2.40
C VAL A 350 19.01 5.53 2.63
N PHE A 351 17.78 5.60 3.13
CA PHE A 351 17.03 4.41 3.48
C PHE A 351 16.74 3.53 2.25
N ARG A 352 16.30 4.12 1.14
CA ARG A 352 16.04 3.37 -0.10
C ARG A 352 17.31 2.75 -0.67
N THR A 353 18.43 3.46 -0.64
CA THR A 353 19.72 2.90 -1.08
C THR A 353 20.09 1.67 -0.26
N LEU A 354 19.99 1.74 1.07
CA LEU A 354 20.28 0.59 1.94
C LEU A 354 19.31 -0.58 1.74
N SER A 355 18.01 -0.30 1.55
CA SER A 355 17.00 -1.34 1.33
C SER A 355 17.21 -2.14 0.03
N ARG A 356 18.09 -1.70 -0.87
CA ARG A 356 18.48 -2.43 -2.09
C ARG A 356 19.66 -3.39 -1.89
N SER A 357 20.32 -3.34 -0.74
CA SER A 357 21.37 -4.29 -0.40
C SER A 357 20.82 -5.68 -0.10
N ASP A 358 21.67 -6.71 -0.09
CA ASP A 358 21.30 -8.08 0.26
C ASP A 358 20.74 -8.20 1.69
N VAL A 359 21.09 -7.25 2.57
CA VAL A 359 20.58 -7.12 3.95
C VAL A 359 19.50 -6.05 4.08
N GLY A 360 18.89 -5.64 2.96
CA GLY A 360 17.93 -4.54 2.89
C GLY A 360 16.71 -4.72 3.79
N GLU A 361 16.26 -5.96 4.00
CA GLU A 361 15.13 -6.30 4.89
C GLU A 361 15.44 -6.11 6.38
N MET A 362 16.72 -6.04 6.77
CA MET A 362 17.14 -5.81 8.15
C MET A 362 17.04 -4.34 8.57
N TRP A 363 16.94 -3.42 7.60
CA TRP A 363 16.90 -1.99 7.87
C TRP A 363 15.47 -1.51 8.11
N SER A 364 15.31 -0.71 9.16
CA SER A 364 14.10 0.07 9.40
C SER A 364 14.42 1.53 9.73
N PHE A 365 13.44 2.39 9.49
CA PHE A 365 13.62 3.83 9.46
C PHE A 365 12.58 4.55 10.33
N GLY A 366 13.03 5.51 11.12
CA GLY A 366 12.20 6.37 11.95
C GLY A 366 12.86 7.73 12.19
N TRP A 367 12.20 8.57 12.97
CA TRP A 367 12.71 9.90 13.35
C TRP A 367 12.80 10.02 14.86
N GLN A 368 13.85 10.70 15.33
CA GLN A 368 14.04 11.00 16.75
C GLN A 368 14.38 12.48 16.95
N GLN A 369 13.93 13.05 18.06
CA GLN A 369 14.42 14.37 18.47
C GLN A 369 15.86 14.25 18.96
N HIS A 370 16.77 14.96 18.29
CA HIS A 370 18.16 15.04 18.69
C HIS A 370 18.72 16.41 18.33
N ALA A 371 19.39 17.06 19.30
CA ALA A 371 19.92 18.42 19.17
C ALA A 371 18.89 19.45 18.66
N GLY A 372 17.65 19.39 19.19
CA GLY A 372 16.59 20.37 18.90
C GLY A 372 15.90 20.24 17.54
N ALA A 373 16.19 19.20 16.77
CA ALA A 373 15.55 18.93 15.49
C ALA A 373 15.16 17.45 15.35
N TRP A 374 14.27 17.15 14.39
CA TRP A 374 13.93 15.79 14.03
C TRP A 374 15.03 15.23 13.12
N ARG A 375 15.73 14.22 13.62
CA ARG A 375 16.83 13.55 12.93
C ARG A 375 16.40 12.16 12.48
N PRO A 376 16.80 11.73 11.27
CA PRO A 376 16.58 10.36 10.84
C PRO A 376 17.36 9.39 11.72
N ALA A 377 16.71 8.28 12.05
CA ALA A 377 17.26 7.19 12.85
C ALA A 377 17.16 5.90 12.03
N LEU A 378 18.31 5.26 11.80
CA LEU A 378 18.41 3.95 11.16
C LEU A 378 18.52 2.87 12.22
N PHE A 379 17.72 1.83 12.04
CA PHE A 379 17.68 0.66 12.90
C PHE A 379 18.08 -0.55 12.05
N ASN A 380 18.92 -1.41 12.62
CA ASN A 380 19.38 -2.64 11.97
C ASN A 380 19.22 -3.79 12.97
N ASP A 381 18.59 -4.87 12.54
CA ASP A 381 18.37 -6.08 13.34
C ASP A 381 19.66 -6.91 13.57
N SER A 382 20.84 -6.40 13.17
CA SER A 382 22.14 -7.02 13.43
C SER A 382 22.57 -6.95 14.90
N GLU A 383 23.36 -7.94 15.35
CA GLU A 383 23.88 -7.99 16.72
C GLU A 383 24.87 -6.88 17.06
N SER A 384 25.59 -6.38 16.05
CA SER A 384 26.56 -5.29 16.18
C SER A 384 25.94 -3.97 15.71
N ALA A 385 26.23 -2.89 16.44
CA ALA A 385 25.85 -1.55 16.02
C ALA A 385 26.66 -1.11 14.78
N THR A 386 25.97 -0.55 13.78
CA THR A 386 26.63 0.00 12.58
C THR A 386 27.31 1.33 12.91
N THR A 387 28.56 1.48 12.50
CA THR A 387 29.35 2.71 12.65
C THR A 387 29.11 3.70 11.50
N GLU A 388 29.49 4.97 11.69
CA GLU A 388 29.38 6.02 10.65
C GLU A 388 30.12 5.63 9.35
N ASN A 389 31.34 5.09 9.49
CA ASN A 389 32.17 4.70 8.34
C ASN A 389 31.62 3.48 7.61
N GLU A 390 31.10 2.49 8.33
CA GLU A 390 30.45 1.33 7.72
C GLU A 390 29.22 1.76 6.92
N LEU A 391 28.40 2.67 7.47
CA LEU A 391 27.25 3.19 6.75
C LEU A 391 27.65 3.92 5.46
N VAL A 392 28.64 4.82 5.54
CA VAL A 392 29.13 5.57 4.38
C VAL A 392 29.72 4.60 3.34
N GLY A 393 30.48 3.60 3.76
CA GLY A 393 31.02 2.55 2.88
C GLY A 393 29.91 1.82 2.12
N MET A 394 28.91 1.30 2.83
CA MET A 394 27.76 0.62 2.22
C MET A 394 27.03 1.52 1.22
N LEU A 395 26.79 2.78 1.57
CA LEU A 395 26.13 3.72 0.65
C LEU A 395 26.98 3.95 -0.60
N MET A 396 28.28 4.19 -0.46
CA MET A 396 29.15 4.44 -1.61
C MET A 396 29.29 3.22 -2.54
N GLU A 397 29.19 2.00 -2.01
CA GLU A 397 29.15 0.77 -2.82
C GLU A 397 27.85 0.61 -3.61
N LEU A 398 26.72 1.06 -3.04
CA LEU A 398 25.39 0.92 -3.63
C LEU A 398 25.03 2.08 -4.58
N LEU A 399 25.63 3.25 -4.41
CA LEU A 399 25.38 4.42 -5.25
C LEU A 399 26.03 4.24 -6.63
N THR A 400 25.25 4.46 -7.69
CA THR A 400 25.78 4.48 -9.05
C THR A 400 26.84 5.57 -9.20
N VAL A 401 27.95 5.22 -9.84
CA VAL A 401 29.14 6.08 -10.04
C VAL A 401 29.22 6.62 -11.48
N GLU A 402 28.74 5.85 -12.46
CA GLU A 402 28.69 6.28 -13.86
C GLU A 402 27.35 6.97 -14.17
N ALA A 403 27.40 8.22 -14.61
CA ALA A 403 26.17 9.01 -14.78
C ALA A 403 25.21 8.42 -15.81
N ASP A 404 25.71 7.98 -16.99
CA ASP A 404 24.87 7.38 -18.05
C ASP A 404 24.19 6.08 -17.62
N SER A 405 24.70 5.42 -16.59
CA SER A 405 24.15 4.19 -16.02
C SER A 405 23.10 4.48 -14.94
N HIS A 406 22.90 5.73 -14.53
CA HIS A 406 21.97 6.09 -13.47
C HIS A 406 20.51 6.09 -13.99
N PRO A 407 19.57 5.35 -13.37
CA PRO A 407 18.19 5.23 -13.85
C PRO A 407 17.40 6.55 -13.97
N ALA A 408 17.73 7.55 -13.15
CA ALA A 408 17.18 8.91 -13.28
C ALA A 408 17.40 9.55 -14.66
N LEU A 409 18.41 9.11 -15.43
CA LEU A 409 18.69 9.60 -16.79
C LEU A 409 18.07 8.71 -17.88
N ALA A 410 17.33 7.66 -17.52
CA ALA A 410 16.75 6.69 -18.45
C ALA A 410 15.42 7.12 -19.10
N ASP A 411 14.92 8.35 -18.85
CA ASP A 411 13.70 8.87 -19.51
C ASP A 411 13.89 8.87 -21.04
N PRO A 412 12.99 8.21 -21.81
CA PRO A 412 13.17 8.09 -23.25
C PRO A 412 13.25 9.46 -23.91
N ALA A 413 14.26 9.62 -24.79
CA ALA A 413 14.39 10.82 -25.59
C ALA A 413 13.09 11.11 -26.36
N PRO A 414 12.75 12.39 -26.66
CA PRO A 414 11.50 12.75 -27.34
C PRO A 414 11.28 12.08 -28.70
N THR A 415 12.36 11.58 -29.32
CA THR A 415 12.36 10.89 -30.62
C THR A 415 12.04 9.40 -30.52
N VAL A 416 12.03 8.82 -29.32
CA VAL A 416 11.70 7.42 -29.07
C VAL A 416 10.21 7.30 -28.85
N ASP A 417 9.60 6.21 -29.35
CA ASP A 417 8.23 5.86 -28.97
C ASP A 417 8.17 5.58 -27.46
N ARG A 418 7.74 6.60 -26.70
CA ARG A 418 7.66 6.55 -25.23
C ARG A 418 6.81 5.37 -24.77
N ARG A 419 5.72 5.05 -25.46
CA ARG A 419 4.86 3.92 -25.09
C ARG A 419 5.62 2.61 -25.13
N THR A 420 6.30 2.34 -26.24
CA THR A 420 7.12 1.12 -26.39
C THR A 420 8.21 1.06 -25.32
N ALA A 421 8.85 2.17 -24.98
CA ALA A 421 9.86 2.19 -23.91
C ALA A 421 9.25 1.86 -22.52
N PHE A 422 8.08 2.43 -22.20
CA PHE A 422 7.35 2.12 -20.97
C PHE A 422 6.88 0.66 -20.94
N ASP A 423 6.36 0.14 -22.05
CA ASP A 423 5.93 -1.26 -22.15
C ASP A 423 7.12 -2.22 -21.96
N ASN A 424 8.29 -1.92 -22.52
CA ASN A 424 9.49 -2.74 -22.34
C ASN A 424 9.92 -2.81 -20.87
N VAL A 425 9.96 -1.67 -20.17
CA VAL A 425 10.31 -1.62 -18.74
C VAL A 425 9.26 -2.34 -17.90
N ALA A 426 7.97 -2.15 -18.20
CA ALA A 426 6.88 -2.81 -17.49
C ALA A 426 6.88 -4.33 -17.69
N ASN A 427 7.25 -4.82 -18.89
CA ASN A 427 7.35 -6.25 -19.18
C ASN A 427 8.59 -6.91 -18.57
N ALA A 428 9.67 -6.13 -18.36
CA ALA A 428 10.88 -6.62 -17.70
C ALA A 428 10.76 -6.64 -16.17
N ALA A 429 9.89 -5.80 -15.59
CA ALA A 429 9.70 -5.71 -14.15
C ALA A 429 9.10 -6.99 -13.56
N THR A 430 9.60 -7.37 -12.38
CA THR A 430 9.13 -8.51 -11.58
C THR A 430 8.70 -8.05 -10.18
N PRO A 431 8.00 -8.87 -9.39
CA PRO A 431 7.69 -8.52 -8.00
C PRO A 431 8.92 -8.31 -7.11
N GLN A 432 10.08 -8.87 -7.49
CA GLN A 432 11.34 -8.79 -6.77
C GLN A 432 12.25 -7.67 -7.30
N ASP A 433 12.16 -7.34 -8.59
CA ASP A 433 12.92 -6.27 -9.23
C ASP A 433 12.00 -5.37 -10.06
N ARG A 434 11.77 -4.16 -9.55
CA ARG A 434 10.90 -3.13 -10.13
C ARG A 434 11.59 -1.78 -10.27
N ASP A 435 12.91 -1.72 -10.07
CA ASP A 435 13.63 -0.45 -9.89
C ASP A 435 13.48 0.48 -11.10
N ALA A 436 13.72 -0.06 -12.30
CA ALA A 436 13.56 0.68 -13.55
C ALA A 436 12.13 1.19 -13.76
N ALA A 437 11.13 0.40 -13.37
CA ALA A 437 9.72 0.81 -13.50
C ALA A 437 9.38 1.93 -12.51
N ASP A 438 9.89 1.88 -11.29
CA ASP A 438 9.66 2.92 -10.29
C ASP A 438 10.33 4.23 -10.72
N TRP A 439 11.57 4.18 -11.21
CA TRP A 439 12.26 5.34 -11.78
C TRP A 439 11.55 5.93 -12.99
N LEU A 440 11.09 5.08 -13.91
CA LEU A 440 10.37 5.55 -15.09
C LEU A 440 9.06 6.26 -14.70
N SER A 441 8.33 5.70 -13.72
CA SER A 441 7.07 6.25 -13.22
C SER A 441 7.22 7.53 -12.40
N CYS A 442 8.36 7.76 -11.72
CA CYS A 442 8.57 9.01 -10.99
C CYS A 442 8.98 10.17 -11.92
N ASN A 443 9.62 9.86 -13.05
CA ASN A 443 10.09 10.84 -14.02
C ASN A 443 9.00 11.32 -14.99
N GLY A 444 8.06 10.46 -15.37
CA GLY A 444 6.97 10.85 -16.25
C GLY A 444 5.98 9.75 -16.60
N SER A 445 5.22 9.96 -17.67
CA SER A 445 4.22 9.02 -18.20
C SER A 445 4.30 8.92 -19.72
N ASP A 446 3.83 7.81 -20.29
CA ASP A 446 3.58 7.63 -21.73
C ASP A 446 2.27 8.29 -22.19
N MET A 447 1.38 8.64 -21.26
CA MET A 447 0.09 9.29 -21.52
C MET A 447 0.18 10.82 -21.60
N THR A 448 1.30 11.40 -21.16
CA THR A 448 1.55 12.85 -21.20
C THR A 448 2.73 13.16 -22.11
N GLY A 449 2.75 14.37 -22.67
CA GLY A 449 3.89 14.83 -23.46
C GLY A 449 5.19 14.85 -22.63
N PRO A 450 6.36 14.72 -23.28
CA PRO A 450 7.63 14.70 -22.57
C PRO A 450 7.85 15.95 -21.73
N GLU A 451 7.30 17.10 -22.10
CA GLU A 451 7.38 18.39 -21.39
C GLU A 451 6.69 18.42 -20.03
N VAL A 452 5.81 17.48 -19.74
CA VAL A 452 5.12 17.39 -18.45
C VAL A 452 6.04 16.73 -17.43
N ILE A 453 6.48 17.51 -16.44
CA ILE A 453 7.45 17.08 -15.42
C ILE A 453 6.78 16.74 -14.09
N SER A 454 7.42 15.87 -13.32
CA SER A 454 7.06 15.59 -11.93
C SER A 454 7.00 16.86 -11.08
N GLN A 455 6.09 16.88 -10.11
CA GLN A 455 6.00 18.00 -9.16
C GLN A 455 7.24 18.09 -8.27
N LEU A 456 7.97 16.98 -8.09
CA LEU A 456 9.24 16.93 -7.38
C LEU A 456 10.38 17.61 -8.15
N GLN A 457 10.31 17.69 -9.48
CA GLN A 457 11.34 18.35 -10.26
C GLN A 457 11.29 19.87 -10.07
N THR A 458 12.33 20.40 -9.44
CA THR A 458 12.52 21.83 -9.13
C THR A 458 13.59 22.50 -9.98
N THR A 459 14.45 21.74 -10.65
CA THR A 459 15.36 22.27 -11.68
C THR A 459 14.66 22.44 -13.02
N ARG A 460 15.09 23.45 -13.77
CA ARG A 460 14.72 23.59 -15.19
C ARG A 460 15.18 22.35 -15.96
N ARG A 461 14.39 21.89 -16.92
CA ARG A 461 14.56 20.58 -17.58
C ARG A 461 15.91 20.39 -18.26
N ASP A 462 16.41 21.42 -18.92
CA ASP A 462 17.71 21.41 -19.61
C ASP A 462 18.91 21.34 -18.66
N TYR A 463 18.76 21.86 -17.43
CA TYR A 463 19.76 21.70 -16.37
C TYR A 463 19.58 20.44 -15.54
N HIS A 464 18.41 19.79 -15.59
CA HIS A 464 18.10 18.67 -14.71
C HIS A 464 19.05 17.49 -14.93
N SER A 465 19.23 17.06 -16.18
CA SER A 465 20.16 15.98 -16.53
C SER A 465 21.62 16.36 -16.30
N ILE A 466 22.00 17.63 -16.57
CA ILE A 466 23.34 18.15 -16.30
C ILE A 466 23.65 18.06 -14.80
N ASN A 467 22.70 18.47 -13.96
CA ASN A 467 22.86 18.47 -12.52
C ASN A 467 22.92 17.05 -11.94
N ILE A 468 22.14 16.12 -12.48
CA ILE A 468 22.22 14.70 -12.12
C ILE A 468 23.60 14.13 -12.48
N ARG A 469 24.12 14.40 -13.69
CA ARG A 469 25.45 13.94 -14.10
C ARG A 469 26.54 14.44 -13.16
N GLY A 470 26.55 15.75 -12.89
CA GLY A 470 27.51 16.34 -11.96
C GLY A 470 27.40 15.80 -10.54
N LEU A 471 26.19 15.49 -10.06
CA LEU A 471 25.98 14.84 -8.76
C LEU A 471 26.54 13.42 -8.73
N VAL A 472 26.26 12.61 -9.76
CA VAL A 472 26.70 11.22 -9.83
C VAL A 472 28.23 11.14 -9.94
N GLU A 473 28.83 11.94 -10.81
CA GLU A 473 30.28 11.93 -11.05
C GLU A 473 31.09 12.65 -9.95
N GLY A 474 30.50 13.68 -9.33
CA GLY A 474 31.19 14.55 -8.37
C GLY A 474 31.09 14.11 -6.91
N THR A 475 30.16 13.22 -6.55
CA THR A 475 29.96 12.85 -5.15
C THR A 475 31.06 11.93 -4.65
N GLN A 476 31.60 12.24 -3.46
CA GLN A 476 32.64 11.47 -2.78
C GLN A 476 32.16 11.05 -1.39
N ALA A 477 32.84 10.07 -0.79
CA ALA A 477 32.52 9.60 0.56
C ALA A 477 32.53 10.72 1.62
N SER A 478 33.42 11.70 1.47
CA SER A 478 33.47 12.89 2.35
C SER A 478 32.20 13.74 2.26
N HIS A 479 31.63 13.92 1.07
CA HIS A 479 30.36 14.63 0.87
C HIS A 479 29.20 13.90 1.55
N VAL A 480 29.15 12.58 1.44
CA VAL A 480 28.14 11.73 2.11
C VAL A 480 28.31 11.81 3.63
N HIS A 481 29.51 11.53 4.15
CA HIS A 481 29.78 11.59 5.59
C HIS A 481 29.42 12.95 6.20
N ARG A 482 29.84 14.05 5.57
CA ARG A 482 29.51 15.41 6.04
C ARG A 482 28.01 15.64 6.07
N THR A 483 27.29 15.18 5.05
CA THR A 483 25.82 15.29 4.98
C THR A 483 25.13 14.55 6.11
N LEU A 484 25.58 13.33 6.41
CA LEU A 484 24.93 12.45 7.38
C LEU A 484 25.19 12.86 8.83
N PHE A 485 26.40 13.33 9.15
CA PHE A 485 26.86 13.42 10.55
C PHE A 485 27.28 14.81 10.99
N GLN A 486 27.53 15.76 10.07
CA GLN A 486 27.99 17.10 10.43
C GLN A 486 26.89 18.15 10.20
N PRO A 487 26.89 19.27 10.96
CA PRO A 487 26.06 20.42 10.64
C PRO A 487 26.33 20.90 9.21
N TRP A 488 25.27 21.12 8.43
CA TRP A 488 25.38 21.52 7.04
C TRP A 488 26.00 22.92 6.91
N ASP A 489 27.19 22.97 6.32
CA ASP A 489 27.98 24.18 6.10
C ASP A 489 27.68 24.85 4.75
N TYR A 490 27.01 24.13 3.85
CA TYR A 490 26.73 24.55 2.47
C TYR A 490 27.99 24.96 1.70
N ALA A 491 29.12 24.27 1.94
CA ALA A 491 30.39 24.63 1.35
C ALA A 491 30.61 24.07 -0.08
N ASP A 492 29.63 23.36 -0.66
CA ASP A 492 29.74 22.83 -2.02
C ASP A 492 29.21 23.84 -3.07
N PRO A 493 29.68 23.76 -4.33
CA PRO A 493 29.09 24.51 -5.42
C PRO A 493 27.61 24.15 -5.63
N ILE A 494 26.85 25.06 -6.24
CA ILE A 494 25.46 24.81 -6.69
C ILE A 494 25.44 24.55 -8.20
N ALA A 495 26.33 25.18 -8.96
CA ALA A 495 26.35 25.09 -10.41
C ALA A 495 26.66 23.66 -10.88
N GLY A 496 25.75 23.06 -11.64
CA GLY A 496 25.92 21.72 -12.22
C GLY A 496 25.74 20.56 -11.24
N VAL A 497 25.37 20.82 -9.97
CA VAL A 497 25.31 19.79 -8.92
C VAL A 497 24.17 19.99 -7.90
N SER A 498 23.14 20.75 -8.26
CA SER A 498 21.98 20.98 -7.37
C SER A 498 20.67 20.57 -8.03
N LEU A 499 19.79 19.94 -7.26
CA LEU A 499 18.40 19.66 -7.65
C LEU A 499 17.43 20.79 -7.25
N HIS A 500 17.91 21.88 -6.64
CA HIS A 500 17.11 23.04 -6.28
C HIS A 500 15.96 22.69 -5.29
N LEU A 501 16.25 21.73 -4.40
CA LEU A 501 15.33 21.21 -3.39
C LEU A 501 15.48 21.93 -2.04
N GLU A 502 16.59 22.63 -1.82
CA GLU A 502 16.85 23.42 -0.63
C GLU A 502 16.25 24.83 -0.77
N PRO A 503 15.33 25.25 0.10
CA PRO A 503 14.72 26.59 0.04
C PRO A 503 15.72 27.76 0.06
N ARG A 504 16.89 27.61 0.69
CA ARG A 504 17.96 28.63 0.68
C ARG A 504 18.52 28.92 -0.71
N GLU A 505 18.28 28.05 -1.68
CA GLU A 505 18.69 28.26 -3.07
C GLU A 505 17.78 29.25 -3.82
N ASP A 506 16.66 29.70 -3.23
CA ASP A 506 15.85 30.83 -3.73
C ASP A 506 16.63 32.16 -3.64
N ARG A 507 17.41 32.43 -4.69
CA ARG A 507 18.18 33.67 -4.89
C ARG A 507 17.41 34.65 -5.77
N ARG A 508 16.67 35.59 -5.16
CA ARG A 508 15.90 36.62 -5.91
C ARG A 508 16.77 37.81 -6.32
N HIS A 509 16.62 38.25 -7.56
CA HIS A 509 17.35 39.40 -8.14
C HIS A 509 17.29 40.68 -7.28
N ALA A 510 16.17 40.94 -6.60
CA ALA A 510 15.99 42.13 -5.76
C ALA A 510 16.93 42.20 -4.55
N TYR A 511 17.57 41.09 -4.18
CA TYR A 511 18.46 40.98 -3.01
C TYR A 511 19.92 40.74 -3.39
N GLN A 512 20.32 40.92 -4.66
CA GLN A 512 21.67 40.56 -5.13
C GLN A 512 22.39 41.66 -5.92
N TRP A 513 23.71 41.74 -5.73
CA TRP A 513 24.62 42.59 -6.51
C TRP A 513 24.88 42.03 -7.91
N HIS A 514 24.83 40.71 -8.07
CA HIS A 514 24.97 40.01 -9.35
C HIS A 514 23.64 39.42 -9.83
N THR A 515 23.51 39.23 -11.15
CA THR A 515 22.46 38.40 -11.74
C THR A 515 22.62 36.96 -11.20
N PRO A 516 21.56 36.31 -10.66
CA PRO A 516 21.65 34.99 -10.05
C PRO A 516 22.27 33.89 -10.94
N SER A 517 22.17 33.99 -12.27
CA SER A 517 22.78 33.01 -13.19
C SER A 517 24.26 33.26 -13.50
N GLY A 518 24.77 34.47 -13.24
CA GLY A 518 26.16 34.87 -13.49
C GLY A 518 26.95 35.16 -12.21
N ASP A 519 26.39 34.82 -11.05
CA ASP A 519 27.03 34.98 -9.76
C ASP A 519 28.18 33.95 -9.60
N PRO A 520 29.46 34.40 -9.55
CA PRO A 520 30.61 33.50 -9.48
C PRO A 520 30.64 32.69 -8.17
N THR A 521 29.93 33.11 -7.12
CA THR A 521 29.86 32.35 -5.86
C THR A 521 29.18 31.00 -6.04
N ARG A 522 28.36 30.82 -7.08
CA ARG A 522 27.67 29.54 -7.38
C ARG A 522 28.62 28.40 -7.73
N GLN A 523 29.81 28.74 -8.18
CA GLN A 523 30.88 27.78 -8.49
C GLN A 523 31.72 27.44 -7.25
N LEU A 524 31.48 28.12 -6.12
CA LEU A 524 32.33 28.04 -4.93
C LEU A 524 31.58 27.49 -3.71
N PHE A 525 30.35 27.95 -3.45
CA PHE A 525 29.59 27.57 -2.25
C PHE A 525 28.08 27.77 -2.39
N GLY A 526 27.34 27.23 -1.42
CA GLY A 526 25.90 27.39 -1.22
C GLY A 526 25.09 26.10 -1.40
N GLY A 527 25.73 24.99 -1.75
CA GLY A 527 25.11 23.68 -1.93
C GLY A 527 25.56 22.66 -0.89
N MET A 528 24.81 21.56 -0.81
CA MET A 528 25.18 20.33 -0.10
C MET A 528 25.14 19.19 -1.11
N MET A 529 26.29 18.81 -1.68
CA MET A 529 26.37 17.86 -2.79
C MET A 529 25.91 16.46 -2.36
N GLY A 530 26.40 15.97 -1.22
CA GLY A 530 26.01 14.68 -0.67
C GLY A 530 24.51 14.60 -0.39
N ALA A 531 23.91 15.68 0.14
CA ALA A 531 22.47 15.76 0.37
C ALA A 531 21.66 15.68 -0.93
N ASN A 532 22.08 16.39 -1.98
CA ASN A 532 21.42 16.32 -3.29
C ASN A 532 21.57 14.94 -3.93
N ARG A 533 22.76 14.31 -3.84
CA ARG A 533 23.01 12.96 -4.36
C ARG A 533 22.15 11.91 -3.66
N LEU A 534 21.99 12.01 -2.34
CA LEU A 534 21.12 11.13 -1.57
C LEU A 534 19.65 11.44 -1.86
N ALA A 535 19.25 12.70 -1.91
CA ALA A 535 17.89 13.10 -2.23
C ALA A 535 17.44 12.61 -3.62
N LEU A 536 18.35 12.52 -4.60
CA LEU A 536 18.07 11.90 -5.89
C LEU A 536 17.56 10.46 -5.74
N GLU A 537 18.17 9.67 -4.86
CA GLU A 537 17.78 8.26 -4.63
C GLU A 537 16.39 8.10 -4.02
N ALA A 538 15.80 9.15 -3.45
CA ALA A 538 14.45 9.11 -2.90
C ALA A 538 13.34 9.24 -3.95
N TRP A 539 13.67 9.66 -5.18
CA TRP A 539 12.69 9.99 -6.22
C TRP A 539 11.67 8.88 -6.50
N PRO A 540 12.04 7.58 -6.49
CA PRO A 540 11.09 6.51 -6.77
C PRO A 540 9.98 6.34 -5.72
N PHE A 541 10.09 6.94 -4.54
CA PHE A 541 8.96 7.05 -3.60
C PHE A 541 7.85 8.01 -4.09
N PHE A 542 8.19 8.93 -4.99
CA PHE A 542 7.33 10.00 -5.46
C PHE A 542 6.85 9.71 -6.89
N GLN A 543 6.12 8.61 -7.05
CA GLN A 543 5.56 8.21 -8.34
C GLN A 543 4.64 9.30 -8.91
N SER A 544 4.72 9.54 -10.22
CA SER A 544 3.95 10.55 -10.93
C SER A 544 2.95 9.90 -11.87
N LEU A 545 1.66 10.11 -11.61
CA LEU A 545 0.57 9.51 -12.37
C LEU A 545 -0.08 10.54 -13.30
N PRO A 546 -0.52 10.15 -14.51
CA PRO A 546 -1.22 11.05 -15.40
C PRO A 546 -2.56 11.49 -14.79
N TYR A 547 -2.74 12.81 -14.71
CA TYR A 547 -3.96 13.47 -14.25
C TYR A 547 -4.34 14.56 -15.25
N LEU A 548 -5.32 14.24 -16.11
CA LEU A 548 -5.70 15.08 -17.25
C LEU A 548 -4.50 15.32 -18.19
N ASP A 549 -4.12 16.58 -18.39
CA ASP A 549 -2.99 17.05 -19.18
C ASP A 549 -1.70 17.24 -18.34
N LYS A 550 -1.70 16.76 -17.09
CA LYS A 550 -0.64 16.97 -16.11
C LYS A 550 -0.24 15.67 -15.43
N LEU A 551 0.75 15.77 -14.54
CA LEU A 551 1.10 14.72 -13.59
C LEU A 551 0.63 15.10 -12.18
N ALA A 552 0.12 14.12 -11.46
CA ALA A 552 -0.09 14.15 -10.02
C ALA A 552 0.97 13.27 -9.36
N THR A 553 1.80 13.87 -8.52
CA THR A 553 2.93 13.19 -7.87
C THR A 553 2.57 12.84 -6.43
N VAL A 554 2.86 11.61 -6.00
CA VAL A 554 2.71 11.19 -4.58
C VAL A 554 3.40 12.19 -3.65
N GLY A 555 2.80 12.50 -2.50
CA GLY A 555 3.32 13.48 -1.53
C GLY A 555 3.07 14.95 -1.91
N PHE A 556 2.53 15.21 -3.10
CA PHE A 556 2.16 16.55 -3.54
C PHE A 556 0.64 16.73 -3.60
N GLN A 557 0.21 17.92 -3.22
CA GLN A 557 -1.15 18.39 -3.37
C GLN A 557 -1.21 19.47 -4.44
N GLY A 558 -2.26 19.48 -5.26
CA GLY A 558 -2.54 20.53 -6.24
C GLY A 558 -1.64 20.49 -7.48
N THR A 559 -2.20 20.75 -8.66
CA THR A 559 -1.50 20.60 -9.96
C THR A 559 -1.15 21.94 -10.64
N ARG A 560 -1.27 23.06 -9.93
CA ARG A 560 -0.97 24.40 -10.44
C ARG A 560 0.05 25.07 -9.51
N VAL A 561 0.90 25.94 -10.08
CA VAL A 561 1.89 26.71 -9.29
C VAL A 561 1.26 27.43 -8.09
N SER A 562 0.03 27.93 -8.22
CA SER A 562 -0.67 28.64 -7.14
C SER A 562 -1.13 27.75 -5.97
N ASN A 563 -1.24 26.44 -6.17
CA ASN A 563 -1.76 25.52 -5.16
C ASN A 563 -0.91 24.26 -4.95
N THR A 564 0.24 24.14 -5.62
CA THR A 564 1.14 22.99 -5.43
C THR A 564 1.85 23.07 -4.09
N ARG A 565 1.62 22.08 -3.24
CA ARG A 565 2.23 21.94 -1.91
C ARG A 565 2.90 20.58 -1.80
N PHE A 566 4.07 20.55 -1.17
CA PHE A 566 4.75 19.32 -0.78
C PHE A 566 4.51 19.11 0.71
N ASN A 567 3.89 17.99 1.08
CA ASN A 567 3.62 17.64 2.47
C ASN A 567 4.38 16.35 2.80
N TRP A 568 5.06 16.30 3.94
CA TRP A 568 5.73 15.08 4.39
C TRP A 568 5.59 14.83 5.89
N PRO A 569 5.40 13.56 6.29
CA PRO A 569 5.24 13.18 7.69
C PRO A 569 6.59 12.92 8.35
N ILE A 570 6.64 13.13 9.66
CA ILE A 570 7.67 12.68 10.59
C ILE A 570 7.01 11.71 11.56
N TRP A 571 7.61 10.55 11.76
CA TRP A 571 7.09 9.46 12.58
C TRP A 571 8.19 8.88 13.45
N GLU A 572 7.83 8.33 14.60
CA GLU A 572 8.83 7.84 15.56
C GLU A 572 9.18 6.37 15.39
N SER A 573 8.16 5.53 15.13
CA SER A 573 8.35 4.08 15.08
C SER A 573 9.26 3.64 13.93
N PRO A 574 10.17 2.69 14.14
CA PRO A 574 10.94 2.10 13.05
C PRO A 574 10.02 1.30 12.12
N ILE A 575 10.06 1.62 10.82
CA ILE A 575 9.23 0.98 9.80
C ILE A 575 10.04 0.60 8.56
N SER A 576 9.54 -0.38 7.79
CA SER A 576 10.19 -0.83 6.57
C SER A 576 9.94 0.09 5.39
N ILE A 577 10.71 -0.11 4.31
CA ILE A 577 10.54 0.62 3.05
C ILE A 577 9.12 0.49 2.47
N ALA A 578 8.47 -0.66 2.63
CA ALA A 578 7.11 -0.87 2.12
C ALA A 578 6.08 0.01 2.86
N VAL A 579 6.27 0.17 4.17
CA VAL A 579 5.43 1.05 4.99
C VAL A 579 5.70 2.51 4.67
N VAL A 580 6.96 2.91 4.49
CA VAL A 580 7.32 4.28 4.06
C VAL A 580 6.66 4.64 2.73
N SER A 581 6.72 3.78 1.72
CA SER A 581 6.05 4.01 0.43
C SER A 581 4.55 4.20 0.59
N SER A 582 3.91 3.39 1.45
CA SER A 582 2.46 3.50 1.71
C SER A 582 2.12 4.78 2.46
N LEU A 583 2.95 5.14 3.45
CA LEU A 583 2.80 6.34 4.28
C LEU A 583 2.84 7.60 3.40
N LEU A 584 3.78 7.69 2.46
CA LEU A 584 3.89 8.83 1.55
C LEU A 584 2.68 8.96 0.60
N SER A 585 2.01 7.85 0.31
CA SER A 585 0.78 7.82 -0.50
C SER A 585 -0.52 8.06 0.29
N LEU A 586 -0.47 8.29 1.60
CA LEU A 586 -1.67 8.56 2.40
C LEU A 586 -2.44 9.75 1.84
N ALA A 587 -3.74 9.56 1.60
CA ALA A 587 -4.61 10.57 1.03
C ALA A 587 -4.74 11.78 1.97
N GLU A 588 -4.75 11.53 3.27
CA GLU A 588 -4.83 12.51 4.36
C GLU A 588 -3.72 13.57 4.27
N LEU A 589 -2.51 13.16 3.84
CA LEU A 589 -1.38 14.06 3.62
C LEU A 589 -1.54 14.98 2.41
N GLN A 590 -2.50 14.71 1.53
CA GLN A 590 -2.68 15.40 0.25
C GLN A 590 -4.03 16.15 0.19
N THR A 591 -4.76 16.23 1.30
CA THR A 591 -6.03 16.96 1.39
C THR A 591 -5.86 18.45 1.68
N ASP A 592 -6.86 19.25 1.31
CA ASP A 592 -6.92 20.69 1.65
C ASP A 592 -7.04 20.95 3.16
N LYS A 593 -7.62 20.00 3.91
CA LYS A 593 -7.87 20.08 5.35
C LYS A 593 -7.01 19.06 6.11
N LEU A 594 -5.70 19.08 5.88
CA LEU A 594 -4.76 18.26 6.63
C LEU A 594 -4.82 18.61 8.12
N SER A 595 -5.10 17.62 8.97
CA SER A 595 -4.97 17.73 10.43
C SER A 595 -4.04 16.64 10.95
N ILE A 596 -3.21 17.01 11.93
CA ILE A 596 -2.29 16.07 12.57
C ILE A 596 -3.05 15.09 13.48
N ASP A 597 -4.18 15.51 14.05
CA ASP A 597 -4.92 14.70 15.02
C ASP A 597 -5.36 13.36 14.45
N SER A 598 -5.82 13.34 13.18
CA SER A 598 -6.21 12.11 12.48
C SER A 598 -5.04 11.17 12.16
N LEU A 599 -3.80 11.68 12.19
CA LEU A 599 -2.58 10.95 11.85
C LEU A 599 -1.77 10.53 13.09
N SER A 600 -1.97 11.23 14.21
CA SER A 600 -1.23 11.04 15.47
C SER A 600 -1.30 9.61 15.99
N GLY A 601 -2.47 8.97 15.91
CA GLY A 601 -2.65 7.57 16.32
C GLY A 601 -1.70 6.63 15.59
N MET A 602 -1.42 6.85 14.31
CA MET A 602 -0.50 6.02 13.53
C MET A 602 0.97 6.12 14.02
N GLY A 603 1.30 7.13 14.82
CA GLY A 603 2.67 7.46 15.25
C GLY A 603 3.32 8.59 14.44
N ILE A 604 2.52 9.33 13.67
CA ILE A 604 2.97 10.52 12.94
C ILE A 604 2.90 11.70 13.91
N VAL A 605 4.06 12.26 14.27
CA VAL A 605 4.20 13.28 15.30
C VAL A 605 4.23 14.70 14.74
N ARG A 606 4.67 14.85 13.49
CA ARG A 606 4.68 16.12 12.77
C ARG A 606 4.40 15.89 11.29
N VAL A 607 3.83 16.91 10.65
CA VAL A 607 3.77 17.03 9.20
C VAL A 607 4.32 18.38 8.84
N TYR A 608 5.28 18.42 7.92
CA TYR A 608 5.81 19.66 7.37
C TYR A 608 5.22 19.90 6.00
N GLN A 609 5.06 21.18 5.67
CA GLN A 609 4.54 21.64 4.40
C GLN A 609 5.48 22.68 3.78
N SER A 610 5.77 22.53 2.50
CA SER A 610 6.41 23.54 1.66
C SER A 610 5.54 23.85 0.44
N ARG A 611 5.65 25.07 -0.10
CA ARG A 611 4.96 25.48 -1.33
C ARG A 611 5.93 25.44 -2.49
N LYS A 612 5.46 24.94 -3.64
CA LYS A 612 6.19 25.08 -4.90
C LYS A 612 5.90 26.46 -5.48
N ILE A 613 6.92 27.27 -5.65
CA ILE A 613 6.86 28.62 -6.22
C ILE A 613 7.65 28.69 -7.52
N LEU A 614 7.39 29.70 -8.33
CA LEU A 614 8.17 30.00 -9.53
C LEU A 614 8.90 31.32 -9.34
N VAL A 615 10.24 31.28 -9.39
CA VAL A 615 11.09 32.47 -9.27
C VAL A 615 11.76 32.70 -10.63
N GLY A 616 11.26 33.69 -11.37
CA GLY A 616 11.62 33.85 -12.78
C GLY A 616 11.15 32.66 -13.61
N LYS A 617 12.09 31.84 -14.10
CA LYS A 617 11.81 30.59 -14.85
C LYS A 617 12.16 29.33 -14.07
N THR A 618 12.58 29.46 -12.81
CA THR A 618 13.09 28.32 -12.02
C THR A 618 12.11 28.01 -10.89
N PRO A 619 11.56 26.79 -10.85
CA PRO A 619 10.77 26.35 -9.71
C PRO A 619 11.62 26.28 -8.43
N ASN A 620 10.98 26.53 -7.28
CA ASN A 620 11.61 26.51 -5.97
C ASN A 620 10.63 25.99 -4.92
N LEU A 621 11.18 25.49 -3.81
CA LEU A 621 10.41 25.17 -2.61
C LEU A 621 10.59 26.28 -1.58
N THR A 622 9.52 26.67 -0.90
CA THR A 622 9.62 27.61 0.23
C THR A 622 10.21 26.90 1.46
N THR A 623 10.67 27.68 2.44
CA THR A 623 10.96 27.15 3.77
C THR A 623 9.74 26.40 4.30
N ALA A 624 9.97 25.24 4.88
CA ALA A 624 8.89 24.42 5.41
C ALA A 624 8.27 25.08 6.64
N SER A 625 6.98 24.86 6.83
CA SER A 625 6.27 25.18 8.07
C SER A 625 5.60 23.92 8.60
N PRO A 626 5.57 23.69 9.92
CA PRO A 626 4.76 22.61 10.49
C PRO A 626 3.28 22.90 10.19
N VAL A 627 2.54 21.87 9.79
CA VAL A 627 1.08 21.96 9.74
C VAL A 627 0.58 22.06 11.18
N MET A 628 -0.31 23.01 11.45
CA MET A 628 -0.90 23.16 12.79
C MET A 628 -1.92 22.04 13.02
N ALA A 629 -2.06 21.61 14.27
CA ALA A 629 -3.01 20.58 14.68
C ALA A 629 -4.45 21.01 14.36
#